data_AF-A0A5B0FN16-F1
#
_entry.id   AF-A0A5B0FN16-F1
#
_cell.length_a   1.000
_cell.length_b   1.000
_cell.length_c   1.000
_cell.angle_alpha   90.00
_cell.angle_beta   90.00
_cell.angle_gamma   90.00
#
_symmetry.space_group_name_H-M   'P 1'
#
loop_
_entity.id
_entity.type
_entity.pdbx_description
1 polymer ?
#
loop_
_entity_poly.entity_id
_entity_poly.type
_entity_poly.pdbx_seq_one_letter_code
_entity_poly.pdbx_strand_id
1 'polypeptide(L)'
;MVILIWICLLVDVAAAVFLLLSSMSSGQDAAGRGMVMLPILLLLGLAAISYYLMQKHSMGWSLAVSGLPVIVILYLLFISVT
;
A
#
# COMPACT_ATOMS: atom_id res chain seq x y z
N MET A 1 -2.68 11.17 -17.10
CA MET A 1 -1.97 9.98 -16.58
C MET A 1 -1.15 10.29 -15.34
N VAL A 2 -0.22 11.25 -15.36
CA VAL A 2 0.63 11.59 -14.21
C VAL A 2 -0.15 11.87 -12.92
N ILE A 3 -1.24 12.64 -13.01
CA ILE A 3 -2.10 12.98 -11.85
C ILE A 3 -2.73 11.71 -11.24
N LEU A 4 -3.17 10.75 -12.05
CA LEU A 4 -3.73 9.48 -11.57
C LEU A 4 -2.71 8.66 -10.79
N ILE A 5 -1.47 8.61 -11.26
CA ILE A 5 -0.37 7.90 -10.58
C ILE A 5 -0.09 8.55 -9.22
N TRP A 6 -0.08 9.88 -9.15
CA TRP A 6 0.06 10.60 -7.88
C TRP A 6 -1.07 10.32 -6.89
N ILE A 7 -2.32 10.24 -7.38
CA ILE A 7 -3.47 9.87 -6.54
C ILE A 7 -3.29 8.45 -5.99
N CYS A 8 -2.90 7.49 -6.84
CA CYS A 8 -2.64 6.12 -6.40
C CYS A 8 -1.52 6.05 -5.35
N LEU A 9 -0.41 6.76 -5.58
CA LEU A 9 0.69 6.88 -4.62
C LEU A 9 0.22 7.39 -3.25
N LEU A 10 -0.63 8.42 -3.23
CA LEU A 10 -1.17 8.97 -1.99
C LEU A 10 -2.08 7.96 -1.27
N VAL A 11 -2.89 7.21 -2.02
CA VAL A 11 -3.75 6.16 -1.45
C VAL A 11 -2.92 5.05 -0.81
N ASP A 12 -1.81 4.64 -1.43
CA ASP A 12 -0.94 3.57 -0.92
C ASP A 12 -0.27 3.96 0.38
N VAL A 13 0.26 5.18 0.42
CA VAL A 13 0.87 5.74 1.61
C VAL A 13 -0.18 5.91 2.72
N ALA A 14 -1.38 6.42 2.40
CA ALA A 14 -2.46 6.56 3.36
C ALA A 14 -2.91 5.21 3.93
N ALA A 15 -3.03 4.18 3.10
CA ALA A 15 -3.36 2.82 3.51
C ALA A 15 -2.26 2.22 4.40
N ALA A 16 -0.98 2.42 4.06
CA ALA A 16 0.15 1.97 4.88
C ALA A 16 0.15 2.64 6.26
N VAL A 17 -0.13 3.94 6.32
CA VAL A 17 -0.25 4.70 7.59
C VAL A 17 -1.45 4.21 8.41
N PHE A 18 -2.60 4.00 7.78
CA PHE A 18 -3.78 3.47 8.45
C PHE A 18 -3.51 2.09 9.07
N LEU A 19 -2.83 1.21 8.34
CA LEU A 19 -2.45 -0.10 8.85
C LEU A 19 -1.45 -0.04 9.99
N LEU A 20 -0.48 0.85 9.90
CA LEU A 20 0.50 1.07 10.95
C LEU A 20 -0.20 1.51 12.24
N LEU A 21 -1.07 2.51 12.17
CA LEU A 21 -1.84 2.98 13.32
C LEU A 21 -2.75 1.87 13.90
N SER A 22 -3.43 1.11 13.03
CA SER A 22 -4.27 -0.01 13.45
C SER A 22 -3.48 -1.12 14.15
N SER A 23 -2.25 -1.40 13.69
CA SER A 23 -1.36 -2.38 14.34
C SER A 23 -0.88 -1.93 15.72
N MET A 24 -0.80 -0.62 15.97
CA MET A 24 -0.39 -0.08 17.26
C MET A 24 -1.54 -0.04 18.27
N SER A 25 -2.79 0.12 17.81
CA SER A 25 -3.97 0.23 18.68
C SER A 25 -4.65 -1.11 19.00
N SER A 26 -4.44 -2.15 18.19
CA SER A 26 -5.26 -3.38 18.19
C SER A 26 -4.94 -4.42 19.27
N GLY A 27 -4.02 -4.14 20.21
CA GLY A 27 -3.66 -5.10 21.27
C GLY A 27 -3.11 -6.44 20.74
N GLN A 28 -2.73 -6.51 19.46
CA GLN A 28 -2.33 -7.73 18.79
C GLN A 28 -1.02 -8.30 19.35
N ASP A 29 -0.99 -9.63 19.47
CA ASP A 29 0.21 -10.40 19.78
C ASP A 29 1.31 -10.15 18.73
N ALA A 30 2.57 -10.44 19.07
CA ALA A 30 3.72 -10.19 18.20
C ALA A 30 3.57 -10.81 16.79
N ALA A 31 2.93 -11.99 16.69
CA ALA A 31 2.64 -12.63 15.42
C ALA A 31 1.60 -11.86 14.59
N GLY A 32 0.56 -11.31 15.23
CA GLY A 32 -0.46 -10.47 14.59
C GLY A 32 0.13 -9.19 14.01
N ARG A 33 1.00 -8.53 14.77
CA ARG A 33 1.73 -7.34 14.29
C ARG A 33 2.64 -7.65 13.11
N GLY A 34 3.31 -8.81 13.11
CA GLY A 34 4.13 -9.27 11.98
C GLY A 34 3.32 -9.45 10.69
N MET A 35 2.09 -9.97 10.79
CA MET A 35 1.20 -10.16 9.63
C MET A 35 0.73 -8.84 9.02
N VAL A 36 0.54 -7.79 9.84
CA VAL A 36 0.16 -6.45 9.36
C VAL A 36 1.37 -5.66 8.82
N MET A 37 2.59 -5.99 9.26
CA MET A 37 3.81 -5.33 8.80
C MET A 37 4.14 -5.62 7.33
N LEU A 38 3.86 -6.84 6.87
CA LEU A 38 4.11 -7.26 5.48
C LEU A 38 3.32 -6.42 4.44
N PRO A 39 1.99 -6.22 4.57
CA PRO A 39 1.25 -5.36 3.65
C PRO A 39 1.66 -3.89 3.76
N ILE A 40 2.07 -3.39 4.94
CA ILE A 40 2.62 -2.03 5.08
C ILE A 40 3.88 -1.86 4.23
N LEU A 41 4.83 -2.78 4.35
CA LEU A 41 6.07 -2.75 3.58
C LEU A 41 5.81 -2.89 2.08
N LEU A 42 4.84 -3.72 1.69
CA LEU A 42 4.45 -3.89 0.30
C LEU A 42 3.89 -2.59 -0.29
N LEU A 43 2.96 -1.93 0.41
CA LEU A 43 2.37 -0.66 -0.04
C LEU A 43 3.43 0.44 -0.19
N LEU A 44 4.32 0.58 0.79
CA LEU A 44 5.42 1.55 0.72
C LEU A 44 6.42 1.21 -0.41
N GLY A 45 6.69 -0.08 -0.63
CA GLY A 45 7.53 -0.56 -1.73
C GLY A 45 6.93 -0.25 -3.11
N LEU A 46 5.63 -0.51 -3.29
CA LEU A 46 4.91 -0.18 -4.52
C LEU A 46 4.92 1.33 -4.77
N ALA A 47 4.72 2.15 -3.73
CA ALA A 47 4.81 3.59 -3.85
C ALA A 47 6.22 4.06 -4.25
N ALA A 48 7.26 3.54 -3.61
CA ALA A 48 8.65 3.89 -3.95
C ALA A 48 9.03 3.48 -5.37
N ILE A 49 8.65 2.27 -5.80
CA ILE A 49 8.91 1.77 -7.16
C ILE A 49 8.13 2.57 -8.19
N SER A 50 6.86 2.89 -7.92
CA SER A 50 6.05 3.69 -8.84
C SER A 50 6.65 5.09 -9.01
N TYR A 51 7.06 5.74 -7.93
CA TYR A 51 7.75 7.04 -7.99
C TYR A 51 9.06 6.97 -8.78
N TYR A 52 9.88 5.94 -8.56
CA TYR A 52 11.10 5.72 -9.34
C TYR A 52 10.81 5.55 -10.84
N LEU A 53 9.76 4.79 -11.19
CA LEU A 53 9.34 4.60 -12.58
C LEU A 53 8.82 5.89 -13.23
N MET A 54 8.18 6.79 -12.45
CA MET A 54 7.82 8.13 -12.94
C MET A 54 9.06 8.93 -13.33
N GLN A 55 10.12 8.89 -12.51
CA GLN A 55 11.38 9.60 -12.78
C GLN A 55 12.12 9.06 -14.01
N LYS A 56 11.90 7.79 -14.36
CA LYS A 56 12.43 7.16 -15.58
C LYS A 56 11.54 7.36 -16.81
N HIS A 57 10.49 8.19 -16.73
CA HIS A 57 9.50 8.42 -17.78
C HIS A 57 8.70 7.16 -18.21
N SER A 58 8.72 6.09 -17.42
CA SER A 58 8.00 4.83 -17.68
C SER A 58 6.58 4.87 -17.12
N MET A 59 5.73 5.76 -17.66
CA MET A 59 4.41 6.04 -17.09
C MET A 59 3.43 4.85 -17.10
N GLY A 60 3.54 3.93 -18.08
CA GLY A 60 2.69 2.74 -18.12
C GLY A 60 2.98 1.76 -16.98
N TRP A 61 4.26 1.51 -16.70
CA TRP A 61 4.69 0.65 -15.60
C TRP A 61 4.45 1.29 -14.23
N SER A 62 4.64 2.61 -14.13
CA SER A 62 4.34 3.36 -12.92
C SER A 62 2.85 3.26 -12.53
N LEU A 63 1.95 3.34 -13.52
CA LEU A 63 0.51 3.14 -13.31
C LEU A 63 0.15 1.70 -12.91
N ALA A 64 0.80 0.71 -13.54
CA ALA A 64 0.57 -0.70 -13.18
C ALA A 64 1.01 -0.99 -11.74
N VAL A 65 2.16 -0.47 -11.33
CA VAL A 65 2.69 -0.64 -9.97
C VAL A 65 1.85 0.10 -8.94
N SER A 66 1.40 1.32 -9.23
CA SER A 66 0.51 2.07 -8.34
C SER A 66 -0.96 1.57 -8.37
N GLY A 67 -1.31 0.68 -9.31
CA GLY A 67 -2.66 0.11 -9.45
C GLY A 67 -2.84 -1.28 -8.80
N LEU A 68 -1.74 -1.98 -8.49
CA LEU A 68 -1.69 -3.19 -7.66
C LEU A 68 -2.21 -3.11 -6.20
N PRO A 69 -2.33 -1.94 -5.54
CA PRO A 69 -2.84 -1.81 -4.17
C PRO A 69 -4.26 -2.33 -3.95
N VAL A 70 -5.01 -2.55 -5.03
CA VAL A 70 -6.32 -3.22 -5.01
C VAL A 70 -6.25 -4.56 -4.28
N ILE A 71 -5.15 -5.31 -4.42
CA ILE A 71 -4.97 -6.60 -3.73
C ILE A 71 -4.85 -6.41 -2.21
N VAL A 72 -4.16 -5.35 -1.77
CA VAL A 72 -4.01 -5.06 -0.34
C VAL A 72 -5.33 -4.56 0.23
N ILE A 73 -6.06 -3.70 -0.48
CA ILE A 73 -7.40 -3.26 -0.08
C ILE A 73 -8.37 -4.45 0.00
N LEU A 74 -8.34 -5.38 -0.95
CA LEU A 74 -9.13 -6.62 -0.90
C LEU A 74 -8.76 -7.49 0.30
N TYR A 75 -7.48 -7.59 0.64
CA TYR A 75 -7.01 -8.30 1.84
C TYR A 75 -7.49 -7.62 3.14
N LEU A 76 -7.46 -6.29 3.22
CA LEU A 76 -8.02 -5.55 4.36
C LEU A 76 -9.52 -5.71 4.48
N LEU A 77 -10.23 -5.71 3.34
CA LEU A 77 -11.66 -5.93 3.29
C LEU A 77 -11.98 -7.34 3.80
N PHE A 78 -11.25 -8.37 3.34
CA PHE A 78 -11.37 -9.74 3.83
C PHE A 78 -11.21 -9.85 5.36
N ILE A 79 -10.15 -9.25 5.94
CA ILE A 79 -9.93 -9.26 7.40
C ILE A 79 -11.05 -8.52 8.15
N SER A 80 -11.67 -7.49 7.56
CA SER A 80 -12.72 -6.72 8.23
C SER A 80 -14.07 -7.43 8.35
N VAL A 81 -14.33 -8.45 7.52
CA VAL A 81 -15.61 -9.21 7.52
C VAL A 81 -15.51 -10.57 8.20
N THR A 82 -14.32 -10.98 8.63
CA THR A 82 -14.04 -12.21 9.39
C THR A 82 -13.77 -11.90 10.84
#